data_AF-A0A6M5YKQ7-F1
#
_entry.id   AF-A0A6M5YKQ7-F1
#
_cell.length_a   1.000
_cell.length_b   1.000
_cell.length_c   1.000
_cell.angle_alpha   90.00
_cell.angle_beta   90.00
_cell.angle_gamma   90.00
#
_symmetry.space_group_name_H-M   'P 1'
#
loop_
_entity.id
_entity.type
_entity.pdbx_description
1 polymer ?
#
loop_
_entity_poly.entity_id
_entity_poly.type
_entity_poly.pdbx_seq_one_letter_code
_entity_poly.pdbx_strand_id
1 'polypeptide(L)'
;MTPQNRLRISIAAGRYLDALERDDQAAMDALWDAAAQDPDLLTAFRDIHAGLVEEQQHEALSRTTNRVTAAVAEHLTSAVVRRPSSGPMTVADVAEELFRRTPDRLSAAAHELNERLRSARDPLPADMGLSDLVAWAEARYGAAPAVYWKAFREAAIRLEIQQASEVEYQLAARRAPKPGEGK
;
A
#
# COMPACT_ATOMS: atom_id res chain seq x y z
N MET A 1 -31.71 -0.85 -2.17
CA MET A 1 -31.30 -2.09 -2.88
C MET A 1 -31.85 -3.30 -2.15
N THR A 2 -32.76 -4.06 -2.77
CA THR A 2 -33.37 -5.25 -2.14
C THR A 2 -32.42 -6.45 -2.21
N PRO A 3 -32.54 -7.47 -1.32
CA PRO A 3 -31.71 -8.67 -1.36
C PRO A 3 -31.73 -9.38 -2.72
N GLN A 4 -32.89 -9.39 -3.37
CA GLN A 4 -33.07 -9.96 -4.69
C GLN A 4 -32.33 -9.17 -5.78
N ASN A 5 -32.26 -7.84 -5.64
CA ASN A 5 -31.46 -7.02 -6.55
C ASN A 5 -29.95 -7.28 -6.37
N ARG A 6 -29.49 -7.46 -5.12
CA ARG A 6 -28.08 -7.80 -4.83
C ARG A 6 -27.66 -9.10 -5.50
N LEU A 7 -28.48 -10.14 -5.36
CA LEU A 7 -28.21 -11.45 -5.97
C LEU A 7 -28.16 -11.38 -7.50
N ARG A 8 -29.07 -10.60 -8.10
CA ARG A 8 -29.07 -10.40 -9.56
C ARG A 8 -27.78 -9.72 -10.03
N ILE A 9 -27.35 -8.66 -9.34
CA ILE A 9 -26.10 -7.95 -9.66
C ILE A 9 -24.90 -8.87 -9.49
N SER A 10 -24.82 -9.67 -8.42
CA SER A 10 -23.69 -10.58 -8.21
C SER A 10 -23.61 -11.66 -9.29
N ILE A 11 -24.74 -12.19 -9.76
CA ILE A 11 -24.76 -13.16 -10.87
C ILE A 11 -24.30 -12.51 -12.17
N ALA A 12 -24.76 -11.29 -12.46
CA ALA A 12 -24.36 -10.57 -13.68
C ALA A 12 -22.86 -10.19 -13.64
N ALA A 13 -22.34 -9.77 -12.49
CA ALA A 13 -20.92 -9.51 -12.27
C ALA A 13 -20.07 -10.76 -12.53
N GLY A 14 -20.49 -11.93 -12.01
CA GLY A 14 -19.80 -13.19 -12.28
C GLY A 14 -19.75 -13.52 -13.78
N ARG A 15 -20.88 -13.33 -14.50
CA ARG A 15 -20.93 -13.55 -15.95
C ARG A 15 -20.03 -12.59 -16.74
N TYR A 16 -19.90 -11.35 -16.28
CA TYR A 16 -19.00 -10.38 -16.90
C TYR A 16 -17.54 -10.80 -16.74
N LEU A 17 -17.12 -11.24 -15.55
CA LEU A 17 -15.77 -11.74 -15.32
C LEU A 17 -15.47 -13.00 -16.15
N ASP A 18 -16.43 -13.92 -16.22
CA ASP A 18 -16.36 -15.12 -17.06
C ASP A 18 -16.20 -14.79 -18.56
N ALA A 19 -16.88 -13.76 -19.05
CA ALA A 19 -16.77 -13.30 -20.43
C ALA A 19 -15.39 -12.65 -20.69
N LEU A 20 -14.89 -11.88 -19.72
CA LEU A 20 -13.58 -11.24 -19.77
C LEU A 20 -12.44 -12.28 -19.77
N GLU A 21 -12.54 -13.35 -18.98
CA GLU A 21 -11.56 -14.45 -18.97
C GLU A 21 -11.50 -15.19 -20.31
N ARG A 22 -12.63 -15.29 -21.01
CA ARG A 22 -12.74 -15.98 -22.30
C ARG A 22 -12.52 -15.08 -23.52
N ASP A 23 -12.27 -13.79 -23.30
CA ASP A 23 -12.22 -12.75 -24.36
C ASP A 23 -13.49 -12.75 -25.23
N ASP A 24 -14.65 -13.03 -24.63
CA ASP A 24 -15.95 -13.08 -25.32
C ASP A 24 -16.54 -11.67 -25.41
N GLN A 25 -16.10 -10.92 -26.40
CA GLN A 25 -16.54 -9.54 -26.64
C GLN A 25 -18.06 -9.43 -26.83
N ALA A 26 -18.69 -10.40 -27.52
CA ALA A 26 -20.12 -10.35 -27.77
C ALA A 26 -20.94 -10.51 -26.49
N ALA A 27 -20.51 -11.40 -25.59
CA ALA A 27 -21.14 -11.53 -24.27
C ALA A 27 -20.93 -10.28 -23.40
N MET A 28 -19.73 -9.67 -23.46
CA MET A 28 -19.46 -8.42 -22.74
C MET A 28 -20.35 -7.27 -23.24
N ASP A 29 -20.47 -7.09 -24.56
CA ASP A 29 -21.29 -6.03 -25.15
C ASP A 29 -22.77 -6.18 -24.74
N ALA A 30 -23.32 -7.39 -24.82
CA ALA A 30 -24.68 -7.68 -24.40
C ALA A 30 -24.93 -7.40 -22.90
N LEU A 31 -23.94 -7.67 -22.05
CA LEU A 31 -24.00 -7.38 -20.62
C LEU A 31 -23.96 -5.86 -20.36
N TRP A 32 -23.13 -5.11 -21.09
CA TRP A 32 -23.08 -3.65 -20.98
C TRP A 32 -24.35 -2.97 -21.50
N ASP A 33 -24.95 -3.48 -22.57
CA ASP A 33 -26.25 -3.00 -23.06
C ASP A 33 -27.36 -3.22 -22.03
N ALA A 34 -27.36 -4.39 -21.37
CA ALA A 34 -28.28 -4.66 -20.26
C ALA A 34 -28.04 -3.72 -19.07
N ALA A 35 -26.77 -3.44 -18.75
CA ALA A 35 -26.40 -2.51 -17.69
C ALA A 35 -26.79 -1.06 -18.02
N ALA A 36 -26.80 -0.65 -19.29
CA ALA A 36 -27.20 0.70 -19.69
C ALA A 36 -28.65 1.04 -19.30
N GLN A 37 -29.50 0.02 -19.15
CA GLN A 37 -30.90 0.17 -18.72
C GLN A 37 -31.07 0.06 -17.19
N ASP A 38 -30.00 -0.20 -16.44
CA ASP A 38 -30.03 -0.51 -15.02
C ASP A 38 -28.89 0.20 -14.27
N PRO A 39 -29.18 1.33 -13.59
CA PRO A 39 -28.15 2.14 -12.93
C PRO A 39 -27.32 1.39 -11.87
N ASP A 40 -27.94 0.46 -11.12
CA ASP A 40 -27.24 -0.28 -10.07
C ASP A 40 -26.25 -1.28 -10.70
N LEU A 41 -26.66 -1.94 -11.79
CA LEU A 41 -25.81 -2.88 -12.53
C LEU A 41 -24.67 -2.14 -13.25
N LEU A 42 -24.96 -0.99 -13.86
CA LEU A 42 -23.96 -0.15 -14.51
C LEU A 42 -22.87 0.30 -13.55
N THR A 43 -23.26 0.69 -12.34
CA THR A 43 -22.31 1.08 -11.29
C THR A 43 -21.43 -0.10 -10.91
N ALA A 44 -22.01 -1.27 -10.65
CA ALA A 44 -21.24 -2.47 -10.31
C ALA A 44 -20.22 -2.85 -11.40
N PHE A 45 -20.59 -2.77 -12.68
CA PHE A 45 -19.66 -3.08 -13.77
C PHE A 45 -18.53 -2.07 -13.90
N ARG A 46 -18.81 -0.78 -13.70
CA ARG A 46 -17.77 0.26 -13.67
C ARG A 46 -16.79 0.02 -12.53
N ASP A 47 -17.29 -0.31 -11.34
CA ASP A 47 -16.44 -0.58 -10.18
C ASP A 47 -15.54 -1.81 -10.42
N ILE A 48 -16.10 -2.89 -10.96
CA ILE A 48 -15.32 -4.09 -11.33
C ILE A 48 -14.26 -3.76 -12.37
N HIS A 49 -14.64 -3.06 -13.44
CA HIS A 49 -13.72 -2.71 -14.52
C HIS A 49 -12.61 -1.78 -14.04
N ALA A 50 -12.92 -0.80 -13.20
CA ALA A 50 -11.92 0.08 -12.57
C ALA A 50 -10.94 -0.74 -11.72
N GLY A 51 -11.44 -1.65 -10.88
CA GLY A 51 -10.60 -2.54 -10.08
C GLY A 51 -9.67 -3.42 -10.92
N LEU A 52 -10.18 -3.98 -12.03
CA LEU A 52 -9.36 -4.77 -12.97
C LEU A 52 -8.26 -3.93 -13.64
N VAL A 53 -8.58 -2.71 -14.05
CA VAL A 53 -7.58 -1.80 -14.64
C VAL A 53 -6.49 -1.43 -13.62
N GLU A 54 -6.87 -1.14 -12.38
CA GLU A 54 -5.92 -0.88 -11.29
C GLU A 54 -5.01 -2.09 -11.01
N GLU A 55 -5.57 -3.29 -10.95
CA GLU A 55 -4.83 -4.54 -10.78
C GLU A 55 -3.82 -4.75 -11.93
N GLN A 56 -4.26 -4.62 -13.18
CA GLN A 56 -3.37 -4.75 -14.34
C GLN A 56 -2.24 -3.72 -14.34
N GLN A 57 -2.52 -2.48 -13.94
CA GLN A 57 -1.51 -1.44 -13.82
C GLN A 57 -0.50 -1.75 -12.71
N HIS A 58 -0.96 -2.24 -11.56
CA HIS A 58 -0.08 -2.68 -10.46
C HIS A 58 0.80 -3.85 -10.87
N GLU A 59 0.26 -4.83 -11.58
CA GLU A 59 1.03 -5.96 -12.10
C GLU A 59 2.06 -5.53 -13.15
N ALA A 60 1.66 -4.67 -14.09
CA ALA A 60 2.56 -4.13 -15.12
C ALA A 60 3.71 -3.33 -14.50
N LEU A 61 3.40 -2.52 -13.48
CA LEU A 61 4.40 -1.79 -12.71
C LEU A 61 5.34 -2.75 -11.99
N SER A 62 4.79 -3.74 -11.27
CA SER A 62 5.58 -4.73 -10.53
C SER A 62 6.52 -5.50 -11.46
N ARG A 63 6.03 -5.94 -12.63
CA ARG A 63 6.86 -6.59 -13.66
C ARG A 63 7.98 -5.68 -14.14
N THR A 64 7.68 -4.40 -14.39
CA THR A 64 8.67 -3.42 -14.85
C THR A 64 9.73 -3.16 -13.78
N THR A 65 9.32 -2.89 -12.55
CA THR A 65 10.22 -2.67 -11.41
C THR A 65 11.11 -3.88 -11.17
N ASN A 66 10.57 -5.10 -11.26
CA ASN A 66 11.35 -6.32 -11.10
C ASN A 66 12.39 -6.48 -12.22
N ARG A 67 12.02 -6.20 -13.48
CA ARG A 67 12.97 -6.24 -14.61
C ARG A 67 14.08 -5.21 -14.47
N VAL A 68 13.75 -3.97 -14.10
CA VAL A 68 14.73 -2.91 -13.87
C VAL A 68 15.64 -3.28 -12.70
N THR A 69 15.08 -3.78 -11.60
CA THR A 69 15.86 -4.23 -10.43
C THR A 69 16.81 -5.36 -10.80
N ALA A 70 16.36 -6.34 -11.57
CA ALA A 70 17.20 -7.44 -12.03
C ALA A 70 18.34 -6.94 -12.92
N ALA A 71 18.06 -6.06 -13.88
CA ALA A 71 19.08 -5.48 -14.75
C ALA A 71 20.11 -4.63 -13.97
N VAL A 72 19.65 -3.86 -12.97
CA VAL A 72 20.54 -3.09 -12.08
C VAL A 72 21.43 -4.02 -11.26
N ALA A 73 20.88 -5.11 -10.69
CA ALA A 73 21.67 -6.07 -9.93
C ALA A 73 22.71 -6.81 -10.80
N GLU A 74 22.36 -7.09 -12.06
CA GLU A 74 23.26 -7.76 -13.02
C GLU A 74 24.41 -6.86 -13.47
N HIS A 75 24.12 -5.58 -13.79
CA HIS A 75 25.10 -4.69 -14.40
C HIS A 75 25.82 -3.76 -13.42
N LEU A 76 25.27 -3.54 -12.23
CA LEU A 76 25.86 -2.68 -11.19
C LEU A 76 26.10 -3.50 -9.92
N THR A 77 27.09 -4.39 -9.98
CA THR A 77 27.50 -5.27 -8.87
C THR A 77 27.89 -4.53 -7.59
N SER A 78 28.23 -3.24 -7.68
CA SER A 78 28.52 -2.37 -6.52
C SER A 78 27.30 -1.62 -5.97
N ALA A 79 26.12 -1.71 -6.59
CA ALA A 79 24.92 -0.98 -6.17
C ALA A 79 24.07 -1.81 -5.21
N VAL A 80 23.75 -1.25 -4.04
CA VAL A 80 22.77 -1.82 -3.11
C VAL A 80 21.38 -1.34 -3.52
N VAL A 81 20.58 -2.23 -4.13
CA VAL A 81 19.17 -1.95 -4.41
C VAL A 81 18.39 -1.96 -3.09
N ARG A 82 18.05 -0.77 -2.57
CA ARG A 82 17.05 -0.64 -1.52
C ARG A 82 15.67 -0.76 -2.14
N ARG A 83 14.97 -1.88 -1.89
CA ARG A 83 13.56 -2.02 -2.23
C ARG A 83 12.74 -1.23 -1.19
N PRO A 84 11.86 -0.30 -1.60
CA PRO A 84 10.90 0.28 -0.67
C PRO A 84 10.03 -0.85 -0.10
N SER A 85 9.78 -0.84 1.20
CA SER A 85 8.93 -1.84 1.84
C SER A 85 7.50 -1.65 1.36
N SER A 86 7.02 -2.55 0.48
CA SER A 86 5.67 -2.50 -0.09
C SER A 86 4.60 -3.10 0.84
N GLY A 87 4.79 -3.01 2.16
CA GLY A 87 3.91 -3.61 3.16
C GLY A 87 3.31 -2.54 4.09
N PRO A 88 2.22 -2.86 4.83
CA PRO A 88 1.75 -1.99 5.90
C PRO A 88 2.91 -1.72 6.86
N MET A 89 3.10 -0.47 7.25
CA MET A 89 4.15 -0.07 8.18
C MET A 89 4.08 -0.95 9.43
N THR A 90 5.17 -1.61 9.78
CA THR A 90 5.21 -2.50 10.94
C THR A 90 5.74 -1.78 12.17
N VAL A 91 5.47 -2.34 13.34
CA VAL A 91 6.06 -1.87 14.60
C VAL A 91 7.59 -1.91 14.55
N ALA A 92 8.18 -2.92 13.90
CA ALA A 92 9.62 -3.01 13.69
C ALA A 92 10.17 -1.85 12.86
N ASP A 93 9.46 -1.42 11.80
CA ASP A 93 9.92 -0.31 10.95
C ASP A 93 10.02 0.99 11.75
N VAL A 94 9.02 1.26 12.59
CA VAL A 94 8.99 2.44 13.46
C VAL A 94 10.05 2.36 14.56
N ALA A 95 10.21 1.18 15.18
CA ALA A 95 11.23 0.96 16.22
C ALA A 95 12.66 1.08 15.67
N GLU A 96 12.87 0.65 14.43
CA GLU A 96 14.13 0.80 13.70
C GLU A 96 14.40 2.27 13.35
N GLU A 97 13.40 3.04 12.90
CA GLU A 97 13.57 4.47 12.65
C GLU A 97 13.82 5.26 13.95
N LEU A 98 13.13 4.90 15.04
CA LEU A 98 13.36 5.47 16.36
C LEU A 98 14.78 5.14 16.87
N PHE A 99 15.28 3.93 16.61
CA PHE A 99 16.66 3.55 16.94
C PHE A 99 17.67 4.40 16.17
N ARG A 100 17.48 4.53 14.85
CA ARG A 100 18.38 5.33 13.98
C ARG A 100 18.42 6.79 14.37
N ARG A 101 17.30 7.33 14.86
CA ARG A 101 17.17 8.72 15.28
C ARG A 101 16.75 8.79 16.75
N THR A 102 17.57 8.13 17.58
CA THR A 102 17.33 8.04 19.02
C THR A 102 17.15 9.45 19.61
N PRO A 103 16.02 9.74 20.26
CA PRO A 103 15.83 11.00 20.99
C PRO A 103 16.88 11.13 22.09
N ASP A 104 17.36 12.34 22.33
CA ASP A 104 18.20 12.62 23.49
C ASP A 104 17.43 12.25 24.77
N ARG A 105 17.92 11.24 25.49
CA ARG A 105 17.46 10.77 26.82
C ARG A 105 16.31 9.75 26.84
N LEU A 106 16.38 8.69 26.04
CA LEU A 106 15.62 7.47 26.35
C LEU A 106 16.21 6.78 27.59
N SER A 107 15.35 6.25 28.45
CA SER A 107 15.77 5.43 29.60
C SER A 107 16.27 4.05 29.13
N ALA A 108 17.08 3.37 29.94
CA ALA A 108 17.55 2.01 29.63
C ALA A 108 16.38 1.04 29.36
N ALA A 109 15.30 1.13 30.16
CA ALA A 109 14.09 0.33 29.97
C ALA A 109 13.38 0.62 28.63
N ALA A 110 13.41 1.89 28.16
CA ALA A 110 12.86 2.26 26.86
C ALA A 110 13.71 1.73 25.69
N HIS A 111 15.04 1.66 25.86
CA HIS A 111 15.92 1.02 24.89
C HIS A 111 15.66 -0.49 24.79
N GLU A 112 15.54 -1.20 25.93
CA GLU A 112 15.21 -2.63 25.93
C GLU A 112 13.84 -2.93 25.30
N LEU A 113 12.85 -2.06 25.54
CA LEU A 113 11.57 -2.15 24.85
C LEU A 113 11.75 -1.96 23.34
N ASN A 114 12.47 -0.94 22.90
CA ASN A 114 12.68 -0.67 21.48
C ASN A 114 13.38 -1.84 20.77
N GLU A 115 14.40 -2.45 21.39
CA GLU A 115 15.07 -3.64 20.86
C GLU A 115 14.10 -4.83 20.66
N ARG A 116 13.18 -5.05 21.60
CA ARG A 116 12.12 -6.06 21.42
C ARG A 116 11.19 -5.72 20.27
N LEU A 117 10.79 -4.44 20.16
CA LEU A 117 9.89 -3.97 19.12
C LEU A 117 10.49 -4.02 17.72
N ARG A 118 11.82 -3.91 17.57
CA ARG A 118 12.53 -4.07 16.28
C ARG A 118 12.37 -5.46 15.66
N SER A 119 11.95 -6.45 16.44
CA SER A 119 11.64 -7.80 15.94
C SER A 119 10.14 -8.03 15.69
N ALA A 120 9.28 -7.08 16.06
CA ALA A 120 7.83 -7.22 15.98
C ALA A 120 7.31 -6.92 14.57
N ARG A 121 6.79 -7.95 13.91
CA ARG A 121 6.24 -7.86 12.53
C ARG A 121 4.76 -7.46 12.49
N ASP A 122 4.17 -7.12 13.63
CA ASP A 122 2.77 -6.72 13.67
C ASP A 122 2.60 -5.41 12.87
N PRO A 123 1.56 -5.32 12.02
CA PRO A 123 1.24 -4.10 11.32
C PRO A 123 0.84 -3.02 12.34
N LEU A 124 1.34 -1.81 12.13
CA LEU A 124 0.92 -0.65 12.87
C LEU A 124 -0.50 -0.27 12.39
N PRO A 125 -1.47 -0.12 13.30
CA PRO A 125 -2.81 0.31 12.89
C PRO A 125 -2.78 1.69 12.25
N ALA A 126 -3.43 1.84 11.10
CA ALA A 126 -3.62 3.13 10.46
C ALA A 126 -4.57 4.02 11.30
N ASP A 127 -4.35 5.33 11.26
CA ASP A 127 -5.26 6.36 11.80
C ASP A 127 -5.50 6.39 13.33
N MET A 128 -4.60 5.83 14.15
CA MET A 128 -4.72 5.94 15.61
C MET A 128 -4.21 7.26 16.19
N GLY A 129 -5.00 7.87 17.09
CA GLY A 129 -4.55 8.95 17.95
C GLY A 129 -3.46 8.50 18.94
N LEU A 130 -2.73 9.43 19.56
CA LEU A 130 -1.65 9.08 20.51
C LEU A 130 -2.16 8.25 21.69
N SER A 131 -3.34 8.57 22.23
CA SER A 131 -3.92 7.82 23.35
C SER A 131 -4.31 6.40 22.96
N ASP A 132 -4.85 6.21 21.76
CA ASP A 132 -5.24 4.88 21.26
C ASP A 132 -4.03 4.03 20.90
N LEU A 133 -3.00 4.64 20.32
CA LEU A 133 -1.72 3.99 20.04
C LEU A 133 -1.04 3.52 21.32
N VAL A 134 -1.02 4.36 22.36
CA VAL A 134 -0.47 4.00 23.68
C VAL A 134 -1.25 2.84 24.27
N ALA A 135 -2.58 2.93 24.33
CA ALA A 135 -3.42 1.87 24.89
C ALA A 135 -3.23 0.54 24.15
N TRP A 136 -3.20 0.58 22.81
CA TRP A 136 -2.95 -0.59 21.96
C TRP A 136 -1.55 -1.17 22.19
N ALA A 137 -0.51 -0.33 22.21
CA ALA A 137 0.86 -0.78 22.34
C ALA A 137 1.17 -1.31 23.74
N GLU A 138 0.62 -0.69 24.80
CA GLU A 138 0.78 -1.15 26.17
C GLU A 138 0.08 -2.48 26.42
N ALA A 139 -1.10 -2.69 25.84
CA ALA A 139 -1.82 -3.96 25.92
C ALA A 139 -1.04 -5.13 25.29
N ARG A 140 -0.14 -4.85 24.34
CA ARG A 140 0.53 -5.87 23.53
C ARG A 140 2.00 -6.06 23.86
N TYR A 141 2.69 -4.98 24.23
CA TYR A 141 4.14 -4.95 24.44
C TYR A 141 4.56 -4.50 25.85
N GLY A 142 3.59 -4.13 26.68
CA GLY A 142 3.78 -3.67 28.04
C GLY A 142 3.92 -2.16 28.17
N ALA A 143 3.82 -1.68 29.42
CA ALA A 143 3.86 -0.26 29.74
C ALA A 143 5.23 0.36 29.40
N ALA A 144 5.22 1.60 28.92
CA ALA A 144 6.43 2.38 28.66
C ALA A 144 6.23 3.85 29.08
N PRO A 145 7.32 4.61 29.30
CA PRO A 145 7.19 6.03 29.58
C PRO A 145 6.44 6.75 28.44
N ALA A 146 5.52 7.66 28.78
CA ALA A 146 4.75 8.41 27.77
C ALA A 146 5.65 9.17 26.76
N VAL A 147 6.84 9.59 27.19
CA VAL A 147 7.86 10.22 26.32
C VAL A 147 8.33 9.28 25.21
N TYR A 148 8.48 7.99 25.50
CA TYR A 148 8.85 6.98 24.51
C TYR A 148 7.75 6.81 23.46
N TRP A 149 6.50 6.62 23.89
CA TRP A 149 5.38 6.45 22.94
C TRP A 149 5.14 7.70 22.08
N LYS A 150 5.39 8.89 22.64
CA LYS A 150 5.37 10.12 21.86
C LYS A 150 6.44 10.10 20.76
N ALA A 151 7.69 9.75 21.10
CA ALA A 151 8.78 9.66 20.13
C ALA A 151 8.54 8.57 19.08
N PHE A 152 7.97 7.43 19.49
CA PHE A 152 7.55 6.35 18.60
C PHE A 152 6.50 6.82 17.59
N ARG A 153 5.48 7.57 18.03
CA ARG A 153 4.49 8.18 17.14
C ARG A 153 5.10 9.19 16.18
N GLU A 154 5.99 10.04 16.65
CA GLU A 154 6.70 11.00 15.79
C GLU A 154 7.54 10.30 14.70
N ALA A 155 8.17 9.16 15.04
CA ALA A 155 8.87 8.32 14.07
C ALA A 155 7.91 7.69 13.05
N ALA A 156 6.74 7.19 13.49
CA ALA A 156 5.72 6.63 12.61
C ALA A 156 5.20 7.67 11.60
N ILE A 157 4.81 8.85 12.06
CA ILE A 157 4.34 9.96 11.21
C ILE A 157 5.42 10.35 10.18
N ARG A 158 6.69 10.38 10.61
CA ARG A 158 7.79 10.71 9.71
C ARG A 158 7.98 9.66 8.62
N LEU A 159 7.94 8.38 8.97
CA LEU A 159 8.01 7.28 8.00
C LEU A 159 6.84 7.35 7.02
N GLU A 160 5.65 7.69 7.50
CA GLU A 160 4.45 7.83 6.68
C GLU A 160 4.61 8.97 5.65
N ILE A 161 5.08 10.14 6.10
CA ILE A 161 5.39 11.28 5.21
C ILE A 161 6.47 10.90 4.19
N GLN A 162 7.50 10.16 4.61
CA GLN A 162 8.55 9.69 3.70
C GLN A 162 7.99 8.74 2.64
N GLN A 163 7.20 7.74 3.04
CA GLN A 163 6.55 6.81 2.10
C GLN A 163 5.62 7.55 1.13
N ALA A 164 4.80 8.49 1.61
CA ALA A 164 3.93 9.29 0.75
C ALA A 164 4.73 10.14 -0.25
N SER A 165 5.82 10.78 0.20
CA SER A 165 6.67 11.60 -0.66
C SER A 165 7.42 10.77 -1.72
N GLU A 166 7.87 9.56 -1.40
CA GLU A 166 8.54 8.67 -2.35
C GLU A 166 7.60 8.30 -3.52
N VAL A 167 6.31 8.09 -3.23
CA VAL A 167 5.28 7.85 -4.26
C VAL A 167 5.10 9.08 -5.14
N GLU A 168 5.02 10.29 -4.56
CA GLU A 168 4.90 11.54 -5.32
C GLU A 168 6.13 11.83 -6.19
N TYR A 169 7.34 11.60 -5.69
CA TYR A 169 8.58 11.74 -6.47
C TYR A 169 8.62 10.76 -7.64
N GLN A 170 8.18 9.52 -7.44
CA GLN A 170 8.09 8.54 -8.54
C GLN A 170 7.08 8.97 -9.62
N LEU A 171 5.97 9.61 -9.22
CA LEU A 171 4.99 10.16 -10.17
C LEU A 171 5.52 11.39 -10.93
N ALA A 172 6.26 12.29 -10.25
CA ALA A 172 6.87 13.46 -10.87
C ALA A 172 7.99 13.09 -11.86
N ALA A 173 8.82 12.10 -11.52
CA ALA A 173 9.89 11.60 -12.39
C ALA A 173 9.37 10.96 -13.69
N ARG A 174 8.18 10.34 -13.66
CA ARG A 174 7.51 9.82 -14.87
C ARG A 174 7.00 10.91 -15.81
N ARG A 175 6.74 12.12 -15.31
CA ARG A 175 6.18 13.24 -16.08
C ARG A 175 7.25 14.15 -16.70
N ALA A 176 8.53 13.96 -16.37
CA ALA A 176 9.59 14.75 -16.97
C ALA A 176 9.82 14.33 -18.43
N PRO A 177 9.60 15.21 -19.43
CA PRO A 177 9.99 14.92 -20.81
C PRO A 177 11.51 14.78 -20.89
N LYS A 178 11.99 13.75 -21.60
CA LYS A 178 13.42 13.53 -21.88
C LYS A 178 14.04 14.81 -22.46
N PRO A 179 15.08 15.39 -21.86
CA PRO A 179 15.81 16.49 -22.47
C PRO A 179 16.73 15.93 -23.56
N GLY A 180 16.42 16.24 -24.82
CA GLY A 180 17.40 16.33 -25.90
C GLY A 180 17.61 15.09 -26.78
N GLU A 181 16.70 14.86 -27.72
CA GLU A 181 17.07 14.40 -29.07
C GLU A 181 16.60 15.47 -30.05
N GLY A 182 17.50 16.38 -30.38
CA GLY A 182 17.20 17.55 -31.18
C GLY A 182 18.45 18.32 -31.56
N LYS A 183 19.29 17.69 -32.39
CA LYS A 183 19.88 18.28 -33.61
C LYS A 183 20.74 17.26 -34.33
#